data_AF-A0A941J0B1-F1
#
_entry.id   AF-A0A941J0B1-F1
#
_cell.length_a   1.000
_cell.length_b   1.000
_cell.length_c   1.000
_cell.angle_alpha   90.00
_cell.angle_beta   90.00
_cell.angle_gamma   90.00
#
_symmetry.space_group_name_H-M   'P 1'
#
loop_
_entity.id
_entity.type
_entity.pdbx_description
1 polymer ?
#
loop_
_entity_poly.entity_id
_entity_poly.type
_entity_poly.pdbx_seq_one_letter_code
_entity_poly.pdbx_strand_id
1 'polypeptide(L)'
;MVGMFINTLPVRVQHTPHHTTTQLLTTLQHHQSTLLDHHHHALADIQQHLGVNTLFDTLVVFESYPIDRAALTHATTTAGIHITGIRPYAGSHYPLTLTATAEPHLRLTLQYQQGVIDHHLAHQIAHRLTHILDQLTSNPELTLEEFDVPPVDGLRPRQMTATNDAAAPAHARTAYRAPQSTKEQALADLFAEVFGADRVGVDDTFFELGGNSLLAIKLVARIRGELGIDISIRTLFEAQTIAQLAARADAPAAVARPRLRRVTEEGRALE
;
A
#
# COMPACT_ATOMS: atom_id res chain seq x y z
N MET A 1 -14.11 4.12 -19.42
CA MET A 1 -12.93 4.98 -19.18
C MET A 1 -11.91 4.13 -18.42
N VAL A 2 -10.66 4.04 -18.86
CA VAL A 2 -9.59 3.30 -18.14
C VAL A 2 -8.71 4.34 -17.45
N GLY A 3 -8.60 4.26 -16.13
CA GLY A 3 -7.87 5.23 -15.31
C GLY A 3 -7.74 4.76 -13.87
N MET A 4 -6.82 5.37 -13.11
CA MET A 4 -6.62 5.11 -11.68
C MET A 4 -7.66 5.89 -10.87
N PHE A 5 -8.81 5.27 -10.59
CA PHE A 5 -9.91 5.88 -9.84
C PHE A 5 -9.98 5.45 -8.37
N ILE A 6 -9.00 4.67 -7.91
CA ILE A 6 -8.95 4.19 -6.52
C ILE A 6 -8.31 5.28 -5.67
N ASN A 7 -9.03 5.75 -4.66
CA ASN A 7 -8.53 6.69 -3.67
C ASN A 7 -8.16 5.97 -2.37
N THR A 8 -7.16 6.49 -1.66
CA THR A 8 -6.78 6.00 -0.33
C THR A 8 -7.23 7.03 0.70
N LEU A 9 -7.95 6.59 1.73
CA LEU A 9 -8.54 7.48 2.71
C LEU A 9 -8.11 7.10 4.12
N PRO A 10 -7.76 8.07 4.98
CA PRO A 10 -7.50 7.81 6.38
C PRO A 10 -8.82 7.47 7.09
N VAL A 11 -8.88 6.30 7.72
CA VAL A 11 -10.04 5.86 8.51
C VAL A 11 -9.70 5.95 9.99
N ARG A 12 -10.35 6.87 10.69
CA ARG A 12 -10.21 7.02 12.15
C ARG A 12 -11.29 6.19 12.86
N VAL A 13 -10.86 5.18 13.61
CA VAL A 13 -11.75 4.35 14.44
C VAL A 13 -11.69 4.84 15.88
N GLN A 14 -12.81 5.36 16.38
CA GLN A 14 -12.96 5.73 17.79
C GLN A 14 -13.68 4.60 18.52
N HIS A 15 -13.13 4.16 19.66
CA HIS A 15 -13.69 3.05 20.42
C HIS A 15 -13.43 3.20 21.91
N THR A 16 -14.24 2.52 22.72
CA THR A 16 -14.06 2.36 24.16
C THR A 16 -14.08 0.87 24.49
N PRO A 17 -13.48 0.42 25.62
CA PRO A 17 -13.47 -1.00 25.99
C PRO A 17 -14.86 -1.65 26.05
N HIS A 18 -15.88 -0.86 26.41
CA HIS A 18 -17.25 -1.33 26.59
C HIS A 18 -18.10 -1.35 25.31
N HIS A 19 -17.59 -0.87 24.17
CA HIS A 19 -18.34 -0.97 22.92
C HIS A 19 -18.46 -2.43 22.50
N THR A 20 -19.63 -2.84 22.00
CA THR A 20 -19.76 -4.11 21.28
C THR A 20 -19.21 -3.99 19.86
N THR A 21 -18.91 -5.13 19.23
CA THR A 21 -18.50 -5.14 17.82
C THR A 21 -19.58 -4.51 16.94
N THR A 22 -20.85 -4.84 17.17
CA THR A 22 -21.99 -4.26 16.45
C THR A 22 -21.98 -2.73 16.55
N GLN A 23 -21.85 -2.18 17.76
CA GLN A 23 -21.80 -0.72 17.97
C GLN A 23 -20.62 -0.07 17.25
N LEU A 24 -19.44 -0.69 17.30
CA LEU A 24 -18.25 -0.21 16.62
C LEU A 24 -18.46 -0.16 15.10
N LEU A 25 -18.93 -1.25 14.50
CA LEU A 25 -19.15 -1.36 13.06
C LEU A 25 -20.25 -0.42 12.58
N THR A 26 -21.35 -0.28 13.32
CA THR A 26 -22.42 0.68 13.00
C THR A 26 -21.92 2.12 13.06
N THR A 27 -21.15 2.48 14.08
CA THR A 27 -20.56 3.83 14.20
C THR A 27 -19.60 4.10 13.05
N LEU A 28 -18.74 3.13 12.73
CA LEU A 28 -17.79 3.24 11.62
C LEU A 28 -18.52 3.40 10.28
N GLN A 29 -19.54 2.58 10.02
CA GLN A 29 -20.36 2.65 8.81
C GLN A 29 -21.04 4.01 8.68
N HIS A 30 -21.63 4.51 9.77
CA HIS A 30 -22.27 5.82 9.78
C HIS A 30 -21.27 6.94 9.44
N HIS A 31 -20.11 6.97 10.10
CA HIS A 31 -19.05 7.94 9.80
C HIS A 31 -18.57 7.86 8.36
N GLN A 32 -18.28 6.66 7.84
CA GLN A 32 -17.85 6.51 6.45
C GLN A 32 -18.94 6.95 5.46
N SER A 33 -20.21 6.68 5.76
CA SER A 33 -21.33 7.13 4.93
C SER A 33 -21.44 8.66 4.91
N THR A 34 -21.24 9.33 6.05
CA THR A 34 -21.28 10.81 6.10
C THR A 34 -20.13 11.47 5.34
N LEU A 35 -19.03 10.75 5.13
CA LEU A 35 -17.85 11.26 4.45
C LEU A 35 -17.82 10.93 2.94
N LEU A 36 -18.78 10.16 2.43
CA LEU A 36 -18.79 9.70 1.02
C LEU A 36 -18.63 10.85 0.02
N ASP A 37 -19.32 11.96 0.22
CA ASP A 37 -19.25 13.13 -0.66
C ASP A 37 -17.86 13.79 -0.67
N HIS A 38 -17.03 13.50 0.33
CA HIS A 38 -15.66 14.00 0.48
C HIS A 38 -14.59 12.98 0.04
N HIS A 39 -14.97 11.75 -0.34
CA HIS A 39 -14.03 10.71 -0.76
C HIS A 39 -13.30 11.01 -2.09
N HIS A 40 -13.56 12.16 -2.70
CA HIS A 40 -12.87 12.64 -3.89
C HIS A 40 -11.54 13.35 -3.58
N HIS A 41 -11.28 13.74 -2.32
CA HIS A 41 -10.01 14.35 -1.93
C HIS A 41 -8.89 13.33 -1.88
N ALA A 42 -7.78 13.58 -2.56
CA ALA A 42 -6.63 12.68 -2.52
C ALA A 42 -5.97 12.70 -1.14
N LEU A 43 -5.38 11.57 -0.73
CA LEU A 43 -4.63 11.48 0.52
C LEU A 43 -3.57 12.59 0.67
N ALA A 44 -2.86 12.89 -0.42
CA ALA A 44 -1.86 13.94 -0.48
C ALA A 44 -2.43 15.31 -0.10
N ASP A 45 -3.63 15.66 -0.59
CA ASP A 45 -4.27 16.93 -0.27
C ASP A 45 -4.62 16.99 1.22
N ILE A 46 -5.11 15.88 1.78
CA ILE A 46 -5.44 15.78 3.21
C ILE A 46 -4.18 15.95 4.06
N GLN A 47 -3.09 15.27 3.71
CA GLN A 47 -1.79 15.37 4.38
C GLN A 47 -1.22 16.79 4.33
N GLN A 48 -1.28 17.42 3.16
CA GLN A 48 -0.81 18.80 2.96
C GLN A 48 -1.59 19.79 3.82
N HIS A 49 -2.91 19.69 3.88
CA HIS A 49 -3.74 20.56 4.72
C HIS A 49 -3.47 20.39 6.22
N LEU A 50 -3.13 19.18 6.65
CA LEU A 50 -2.83 18.86 8.04
C LEU A 50 -1.36 19.13 8.41
N GLY A 51 -0.48 19.37 7.43
CA GLY A 51 0.96 19.56 7.65
C GLY A 51 1.66 18.31 8.18
N VAL A 52 1.12 17.12 7.91
CA VAL A 52 1.67 15.83 8.36
C VAL A 52 1.92 14.90 7.18
N ASN A 53 3.06 14.24 7.17
CA ASN A 53 3.49 13.40 6.05
C ASN A 53 2.98 11.95 6.15
N THR A 54 2.51 11.53 7.31
CA THR A 54 2.03 10.16 7.55
C THR A 54 0.78 10.22 8.42
N LEU A 55 -0.34 9.66 7.97
CA LEU A 55 -1.58 9.63 8.78
C LEU A 55 -1.84 8.25 9.39
N PHE A 56 -1.34 7.20 8.74
CA PHE A 56 -1.49 5.82 9.12
C PHE A 56 -0.31 5.02 8.55
N ASP A 57 -0.01 3.89 9.19
CA ASP A 57 1.08 2.97 8.84
C ASP A 57 0.56 1.62 8.31
N THR A 58 -0.76 1.40 8.39
CA THR A 58 -1.43 0.17 8.02
C THR A 58 -2.49 0.47 6.96
N LEU A 59 -2.36 -0.13 5.78
CA LEU A 59 -3.35 -0.04 4.72
C LEU A 59 -4.25 -1.28 4.74
N VAL A 60 -5.57 -1.07 4.70
CA VAL A 60 -6.54 -2.15 4.50
C VAL A 60 -7.21 -1.97 3.15
N VAL A 61 -7.15 -3.01 2.32
CA VAL A 61 -7.74 -3.04 0.99
C VAL A 61 -8.78 -4.14 0.94
N PHE A 62 -10.01 -3.81 0.56
CA PHE A 62 -11.04 -4.80 0.26
C PHE A 62 -11.30 -4.83 -1.25
N GLU A 63 -10.98 -5.93 -1.91
CA GLU A 63 -11.20 -6.08 -3.36
C GLU A 63 -12.64 -6.54 -3.61
N SER A 64 -13.49 -5.61 -4.05
CA SER A 64 -14.93 -5.88 -4.30
C SER A 64 -15.22 -6.56 -5.63
N TYR A 65 -14.28 -6.50 -6.58
CA TYR A 65 -14.36 -7.18 -7.87
C TYR A 65 -13.03 -7.87 -8.12
N PRO A 66 -12.85 -9.12 -7.65
CA PRO A 66 -11.69 -9.88 -8.05
C PRO A 66 -11.68 -9.97 -9.58
N ILE A 67 -10.49 -9.86 -10.18
CA ILE A 67 -10.34 -10.04 -11.63
C ILE A 67 -10.99 -11.37 -12.01
N ASP A 68 -12.03 -11.34 -12.86
CA ASP A 68 -12.74 -12.54 -13.31
C ASP A 68 -11.79 -13.40 -14.14
N ARG A 69 -11.13 -14.33 -13.44
CA ARG A 69 -10.15 -15.24 -14.03
C ARG A 69 -10.80 -16.16 -15.05
N ALA A 70 -12.06 -16.55 -14.84
CA ALA A 70 -12.77 -17.44 -15.76
C ALA A 70 -13.03 -16.72 -17.10
N ALA A 71 -13.53 -15.48 -17.07
CA ALA A 71 -13.71 -14.68 -18.28
C ALA A 71 -12.40 -14.43 -19.03
N LEU A 72 -11.30 -14.13 -18.30
CA LEU A 72 -9.97 -13.96 -18.89
C LEU A 72 -9.44 -15.26 -19.52
N THR A 73 -9.58 -16.40 -18.84
CA THR A 73 -9.17 -17.71 -19.36
C THR A 73 -9.96 -18.11 -20.60
N HIS A 74 -11.28 -17.85 -20.63
CA HIS A 74 -12.10 -18.10 -21.83
C HIS A 74 -11.65 -17.24 -23.00
N ALA A 75 -11.44 -15.94 -22.79
CA ALA A 75 -10.99 -15.02 -23.83
C ALA A 75 -9.60 -15.38 -24.38
N THR A 76 -8.66 -15.81 -23.53
CA THR A 76 -7.32 -16.18 -23.99
C THR A 76 -7.27 -17.56 -24.65
N THR A 77 -8.12 -18.50 -24.22
CA THR A 77 -8.20 -19.84 -24.82
C THR A 77 -8.67 -19.78 -26.27
N THR A 78 -9.62 -18.89 -26.60
CA THR A 78 -10.02 -18.63 -28.01
C THR A 78 -8.86 -18.12 -28.86
N ALA A 79 -7.87 -17.45 -28.26
CA ALA A 79 -6.66 -16.96 -28.92
C ALA A 79 -5.48 -17.97 -28.87
N GLY A 80 -5.68 -19.19 -28.37
CA GLY A 80 -4.61 -20.20 -28.21
C GLY A 80 -3.59 -19.88 -27.10
N ILE A 81 -3.94 -19.00 -26.16
CA ILE A 81 -3.08 -18.58 -25.03
C ILE A 81 -3.69 -19.08 -23.71
N HIS A 82 -2.90 -19.78 -22.90
CA HIS A 82 -3.30 -20.21 -21.56
C HIS A 82 -2.60 -19.37 -20.49
N ILE A 83 -3.39 -18.63 -19.69
CA ILE A 83 -2.90 -17.93 -18.51
C ILE A 83 -2.89 -18.92 -17.33
N THR A 84 -1.70 -19.31 -16.87
CA THR A 84 -1.53 -20.26 -15.75
C THR A 84 -1.65 -19.61 -14.36
N GLY A 85 -1.62 -18.28 -14.31
CA GLY A 85 -1.86 -17.53 -13.08
C GLY A 85 -1.60 -16.04 -13.24
N ILE A 86 -2.30 -15.24 -12.44
CA ILE A 86 -2.05 -13.80 -12.29
C ILE A 86 -1.63 -13.59 -10.84
N ARG A 87 -0.43 -13.05 -10.65
CA ARG A 87 0.06 -12.61 -9.34
C ARG A 87 0.04 -11.08 -9.34
N PRO A 88 -0.98 -10.44 -8.74
CA PRO A 88 -0.92 -9.01 -8.52
C PRO A 88 0.27 -8.72 -7.62
N TYR A 89 1.20 -7.91 -8.12
CA TYR A 89 2.31 -7.38 -7.36
C TYR A 89 2.14 -5.87 -7.31
N ALA A 90 1.56 -5.39 -6.22
CA ALA A 90 1.64 -4.00 -5.83
C ALA A 90 2.72 -3.93 -4.75
N GLY A 91 3.80 -3.21 -5.00
CA GLY A 91 4.71 -2.84 -3.92
C GLY A 91 3.93 -1.89 -3.01
N SER A 92 3.66 -2.28 -1.77
CA SER A 92 3.09 -1.37 -0.78
C SER A 92 4.20 -0.52 -0.16
N HIS A 93 3.92 0.76 0.05
CA HIS A 93 4.79 1.70 0.77
C HIS A 93 4.43 1.81 2.24
N TYR A 94 3.36 1.12 2.66
CA TYR A 94 2.95 1.04 4.05
C TYR A 94 3.68 -0.14 4.72
N PRO A 95 4.20 0.03 5.96
CA PRO A 95 4.83 -1.03 6.72
C PRO A 95 4.03 -2.33 6.75
N LEU A 96 2.70 -2.21 6.83
CA LEU A 96 1.76 -3.32 6.79
C LEU A 96 0.62 -3.04 5.81
N THR A 97 0.24 -4.03 5.02
CA THR A 97 -0.93 -3.97 4.15
C THR A 97 -1.71 -5.26 4.23
N LEU A 98 -3.00 -5.13 4.57
CA LEU A 98 -3.95 -6.23 4.62
C LEU A 98 -4.89 -6.14 3.42
N THR A 99 -4.79 -7.10 2.51
CA THR A 99 -5.73 -7.24 1.41
C THR A 99 -6.72 -8.34 1.72
N ALA A 100 -8.01 -8.01 1.71
CA ALA A 100 -9.11 -8.93 1.85
C ALA A 100 -9.82 -9.11 0.51
N THR A 101 -9.99 -10.36 0.09
CA THR A 101 -10.81 -10.73 -1.07
C THR A 101 -11.79 -11.81 -0.63
N ALA A 102 -13.02 -11.77 -1.15
CA ALA A 102 -14.07 -12.69 -0.71
C ALA A 102 -14.64 -13.44 -1.91
N GLU A 103 -14.08 -14.60 -2.27
CA GLU A 103 -14.68 -15.55 -3.23
C GLU A 103 -13.89 -16.87 -3.40
N PRO A 104 -14.50 -18.05 -3.21
CA PRO A 104 -15.73 -18.33 -2.45
C PRO A 104 -15.54 -18.21 -0.93
N HIS A 105 -14.31 -17.98 -0.48
CA HIS A 105 -13.94 -17.80 0.93
C HIS A 105 -13.22 -16.46 1.12
N LEU A 106 -13.28 -15.92 2.34
CA LEU A 106 -12.47 -14.78 2.71
C LEU A 106 -10.99 -15.17 2.68
N ARG A 107 -10.21 -14.52 1.83
CA ARG A 107 -8.76 -14.63 1.78
C ARG A 107 -8.17 -13.33 2.29
N LEU A 108 -7.35 -13.43 3.32
CA LEU A 108 -6.55 -12.34 3.84
C LEU A 108 -5.11 -12.52 3.38
N THR A 109 -4.53 -11.49 2.78
CA THR A 109 -3.13 -11.45 2.36
C THR A 109 -2.44 -10.33 3.11
N LEU A 110 -1.43 -10.68 3.90
CA LEU A 110 -0.62 -9.73 4.64
C LEU A 110 0.68 -9.46 3.87
N GLN A 111 0.86 -8.23 3.42
CA GLN A 111 2.11 -7.74 2.84
C GLN A 111 2.78 -6.83 3.87
N TYR A 112 4.10 -6.93 3.99
CA TYR A 112 4.84 -6.18 4.99
C TYR A 112 6.26 -5.86 4.51
N GLN A 113 6.81 -4.76 5.03
CA GLN A 113 8.16 -4.34 4.71
C GLN A 113 9.17 -5.02 5.64
N GLN A 114 10.03 -5.88 5.09
CA GLN A 114 11.00 -6.68 5.85
C GLN A 114 12.00 -5.86 6.70
N GLY A 115 12.21 -4.59 6.35
CA GLY A 115 13.04 -3.67 7.13
C GLY A 115 12.38 -3.12 8.40
N VAL A 116 11.06 -3.30 8.55
CA VAL A 116 10.26 -2.79 9.70
C VAL A 116 9.58 -3.93 10.43
N ILE A 117 9.05 -4.91 9.69
CA ILE A 117 8.33 -6.06 10.21
C ILE A 117 9.04 -7.32 9.73
N ASP A 118 9.53 -8.13 10.66
CA ASP A 118 10.09 -9.44 10.32
C ASP A 118 8.99 -10.48 10.08
N HIS A 119 9.39 -11.64 9.54
CA HIS A 119 8.44 -12.70 9.20
C HIS A 119 7.74 -13.31 10.43
N HIS A 120 8.42 -13.36 11.59
CA HIS A 120 7.85 -13.92 12.81
C HIS A 120 6.75 -13.02 13.35
N LEU A 121 7.01 -11.71 13.42
CA LEU A 121 6.04 -10.69 13.80
C LEU A 121 4.84 -10.68 12.85
N ALA A 122 5.07 -10.73 11.53
CA ALA A 122 3.99 -10.80 10.55
C ALA A 122 3.09 -12.04 10.76
N HIS A 123 3.67 -13.19 11.08
CA HIS A 123 2.92 -14.41 11.37
C HIS A 123 2.12 -14.32 12.68
N GLN A 124 2.68 -13.70 13.72
CA GLN A 124 1.96 -13.45 14.99
C GLN A 124 0.77 -12.49 14.77
N ILE A 125 0.94 -11.43 13.98
CA ILE A 125 -0.15 -10.51 13.60
C ILE A 125 -1.25 -11.26 12.85
N ALA A 126 -0.88 -12.09 11.86
CA ALA A 126 -1.85 -12.87 11.09
C ALA A 126 -2.64 -13.84 11.98
N HIS A 127 -1.97 -14.56 12.88
CA HIS A 127 -2.63 -15.47 13.82
C HIS A 127 -3.60 -14.74 14.75
N ARG A 128 -3.16 -13.61 15.33
CA ARG A 128 -4.01 -12.76 16.18
C ARG A 128 -5.24 -12.25 15.43
N LEU A 129 -5.08 -11.81 14.18
CA LEU A 129 -6.20 -11.33 13.36
C LEU A 129 -7.22 -12.45 13.11
N THR A 130 -6.79 -13.64 12.75
CA THR A 130 -7.68 -14.79 12.55
C THR A 130 -8.43 -15.13 13.84
N HIS A 131 -7.74 -15.17 14.99
CA HIS A 131 -8.36 -15.45 16.28
C HIS A 131 -9.42 -14.40 16.68
N ILE A 132 -9.18 -13.12 16.37
CA ILE A 132 -10.17 -12.06 16.59
C ILE A 132 -11.37 -12.24 15.65
N LEU A 133 -11.15 -12.56 14.37
CA LEU A 133 -12.23 -12.77 13.41
C LEU A 133 -13.09 -14.00 13.76
N ASP A 134 -12.50 -15.06 14.29
CA ASP A 134 -13.22 -16.25 14.76
C ASP A 134 -14.13 -15.91 15.96
N GLN A 135 -13.63 -15.13 16.92
CA GLN A 135 -14.46 -14.65 18.04
C GLN A 135 -15.58 -13.73 17.57
N LEU A 136 -15.26 -12.79 16.67
CA LEU A 136 -16.22 -11.82 16.12
C LEU A 136 -17.38 -12.51 15.40
N THR A 137 -17.07 -13.52 14.58
CA THR A 137 -18.08 -14.29 13.84
C THR A 137 -18.88 -15.24 14.73
N SER A 138 -18.32 -15.65 15.86
CA SER A 138 -19.00 -16.51 16.83
C SER A 138 -19.96 -15.75 17.75
N ASN A 139 -19.59 -14.53 18.18
CA ASN A 139 -20.44 -13.69 19.02
C ASN A 139 -20.20 -12.18 18.76
N PRO A 140 -21.00 -11.53 17.90
CA PRO A 140 -20.82 -10.12 17.56
C PRO A 140 -21.21 -9.16 18.69
N GLU A 141 -21.90 -9.64 19.73
CA GLU A 141 -22.29 -8.83 20.89
C GLU A 141 -21.22 -8.78 21.98
N LEU A 142 -20.09 -9.48 21.79
CA LEU A 142 -18.91 -9.32 22.64
C LEU A 142 -18.46 -7.85 22.65
N THR A 143 -18.19 -7.36 23.85
CA THR A 143 -17.53 -6.08 24.05
C THR A 143 -16.04 -6.19 23.70
N LEU A 144 -15.43 -5.08 23.31
CA LEU A 144 -14.03 -5.06 22.89
C LEU A 144 -13.05 -5.53 23.99
N GLU A 145 -13.40 -5.36 25.27
CA GLU A 145 -12.59 -5.84 26.40
C GLU A 145 -12.71 -7.34 26.67
N GLU A 146 -13.77 -7.98 26.19
CA GLU A 146 -13.99 -9.42 26.36
C GLU A 146 -13.27 -10.26 25.29
N PHE A 147 -12.77 -9.63 24.22
CA PHE A 147 -11.98 -10.34 23.22
C PHE A 147 -10.71 -10.91 23.84
N ASP A 148 -10.48 -12.19 23.65
CA ASP A 148 -9.17 -12.78 23.86
C ASP A 148 -8.25 -12.32 22.73
N VAL A 149 -7.23 -11.55 23.07
CA VAL A 149 -6.35 -10.94 22.08
C VAL A 149 -4.92 -11.41 22.35
N PRO A 150 -4.46 -12.47 21.64
CA PRO A 150 -3.14 -13.02 21.85
C PRO A 150 -2.05 -11.94 21.78
N PRO A 151 -1.12 -11.88 22.75
CA PRO A 151 -0.04 -10.93 22.72
C PRO A 151 0.85 -11.21 21.50
N VAL A 152 1.47 -10.15 20.98
CA VAL A 152 2.40 -10.22 19.86
C VAL A 152 3.70 -9.60 20.32
N ASP A 153 4.78 -10.36 20.23
CA ASP A 153 6.09 -9.90 20.66
C ASP A 153 6.60 -8.80 19.73
N GLY A 154 7.29 -7.81 20.27
CA GLY A 154 7.80 -6.68 19.49
C GLY A 154 6.76 -5.60 19.15
N LEU A 155 5.45 -5.87 19.24
CA LEU A 155 4.43 -4.82 19.24
C LEU A 155 4.34 -4.20 20.64
N ARG A 156 4.81 -2.95 20.77
CA ARG A 156 4.49 -2.15 21.95
C ARG A 156 3.02 -1.71 21.83
N PRO A 157 2.18 -1.91 22.85
CA PRO A 157 0.89 -1.24 22.91
C PRO A 157 1.16 0.26 22.74
N ARG A 158 0.68 0.85 21.66
CA ARG A 158 0.68 2.31 21.55
C ARG A 158 -0.13 2.78 22.74
N GLN A 159 0.47 3.51 23.68
CA GLN A 159 -0.28 4.13 24.76
C GLN A 159 -1.38 4.95 24.08
N MET A 160 -2.62 4.46 24.16
CA MET A 160 -3.83 5.20 23.81
C MET A 160 -3.92 6.36 24.81
N THR A 161 -3.08 7.37 24.63
CA THR A 161 -3.42 8.69 25.11
C THR A 161 -4.71 9.07 24.39
N ALA A 162 -5.69 9.58 25.14
CA ALA A 162 -7.07 9.83 24.69
C ALA A 162 -7.20 10.77 23.48
N THR A 163 -6.09 11.20 22.89
CA THR A 163 -5.98 12.08 21.76
C THR A 163 -5.31 11.35 20.60
N ASN A 164 -6.11 10.63 19.81
CA ASN A 164 -5.88 10.51 18.35
C ASN A 164 -6.12 11.88 17.68
N ASP A 165 -5.66 12.98 18.29
CA ASP A 165 -5.74 14.30 17.69
C ASP A 165 -4.77 14.31 16.51
N ALA A 166 -5.24 14.84 15.38
CA ALA A 166 -4.42 15.11 14.21
C ALA A 166 -3.24 16.07 14.50
N ALA A 167 -3.16 16.62 15.73
CA ALA A 167 -2.09 17.47 16.24
C ALA A 167 -0.93 16.70 16.89
N ALA A 168 -1.04 15.39 17.13
CA ALA A 168 0.12 14.61 17.54
C ALA A 168 1.04 14.44 16.31
N PRO A 169 2.33 14.82 16.39
CA PRO A 169 3.23 14.73 15.24
C PRO A 169 3.37 13.26 14.84
N ALA A 170 2.69 12.90 13.75
CA ALA A 170 2.91 11.64 13.10
C ALA A 170 4.34 11.63 12.57
N HIS A 171 5.06 10.54 12.85
CA HIS A 171 6.44 10.21 12.43
C HIS A 171 7.30 11.43 12.10
N ALA A 172 8.17 11.80 13.04
CA ALA A 172 9.20 12.82 12.85
C ALA A 172 9.77 12.73 11.42
N ARG A 173 9.75 13.85 10.69
CA ARG A 173 10.33 13.98 9.34
C ARG A 173 11.58 13.12 9.29
N THR A 174 11.64 12.19 8.34
CA THR A 174 12.85 11.43 8.05
C THR A 174 14.00 12.43 8.05
N ALA A 175 14.99 12.21 8.93
CA ALA A 175 16.04 13.19 9.14
C ALA A 175 16.68 13.48 7.77
N TYR A 176 16.72 14.76 7.39
CA TYR A 176 17.16 15.14 6.06
C TYR A 176 18.56 14.57 5.78
N ARG A 177 18.65 13.69 4.78
CA ARG A 177 19.90 13.23 4.20
C ARG A 177 20.10 13.91 2.86
N ALA A 178 21.22 14.61 2.72
CA ALA A 178 21.59 15.27 1.47
C ALA A 178 21.99 14.23 0.41
N PRO A 179 21.75 14.51 -0.88
CA PRO A 179 22.32 13.74 -1.98
C PRO A 179 23.84 13.58 -1.86
N GLN A 180 24.33 12.37 -2.11
CA GLN A 180 25.76 12.03 -2.05
C GLN A 180 26.36 11.74 -3.44
N SER A 181 25.52 11.71 -4.49
CA SER A 181 25.94 11.53 -5.87
C SER A 181 25.25 12.53 -6.80
N THR A 182 25.86 12.80 -7.97
CA THR A 182 25.27 13.65 -9.02
C THR A 182 23.90 13.15 -9.46
N LYS A 183 23.69 11.84 -9.46
CA LYS A 183 22.42 11.22 -9.83
C LYS A 183 21.35 11.45 -8.76
N GLU A 184 21.69 11.21 -7.50
CA GLU A 184 20.78 11.52 -6.39
C GLU A 184 20.42 13.01 -6.37
N GLN A 185 21.38 13.90 -6.66
CA GLN A 185 21.14 15.33 -6.73
C GLN A 185 20.12 15.66 -7.84
N ALA A 186 20.37 15.18 -9.06
CA ALA A 186 19.46 15.42 -10.18
C ALA A 186 18.05 14.85 -9.96
N LEU A 187 17.94 13.68 -9.31
CA LEU A 187 16.64 13.12 -8.93
C LEU A 187 15.97 13.96 -7.83
N ALA A 188 16.70 14.39 -6.80
CA ALA A 188 16.17 15.23 -5.74
C ALA A 188 15.65 16.57 -6.28
N ASP A 189 16.37 17.17 -7.22
CA ASP A 189 15.96 18.44 -7.88
C ASP A 189 14.66 18.25 -8.69
N LEU A 190 14.55 17.16 -9.47
CA LEU A 190 13.33 16.85 -10.20
C LEU A 190 12.13 16.57 -9.28
N PHE A 191 12.35 15.87 -8.17
CA PHE A 191 11.32 15.68 -7.15
C PHE A 191 10.90 17.04 -6.57
N ALA A 192 11.85 17.85 -6.12
CA ALA A 192 11.57 19.18 -5.57
C ALA A 192 10.73 20.04 -6.52
N GLU A 193 11.06 20.06 -7.81
CA GLU A 193 10.29 20.80 -8.80
C GLU A 193 8.89 20.23 -9.06
N VAL A 194 8.74 18.90 -9.15
CA VAL A 194 7.44 18.26 -9.40
C VAL A 194 6.49 18.46 -8.20
N PHE A 195 7.04 18.44 -6.99
CA PHE A 195 6.29 18.61 -5.75
C PHE A 195 6.17 20.07 -5.29
N GLY A 196 6.90 21.00 -5.91
CA GLY A 196 6.94 22.41 -5.49
C GLY A 196 7.56 22.60 -4.10
N ALA A 197 8.53 21.75 -3.73
CA ALA A 197 9.20 21.78 -2.44
C ALA A 197 10.55 22.53 -2.52
N ASP A 198 10.94 23.25 -1.47
CA ASP A 198 12.24 23.95 -1.42
C ASP A 198 13.43 22.97 -1.46
N ARG A 199 13.26 21.79 -0.85
CA ARG A 199 14.26 20.72 -0.82
C ARG A 199 13.62 19.37 -0.56
N VAL A 200 14.21 18.33 -1.14
CA VAL A 200 13.84 16.92 -0.94
C VAL A 200 15.09 16.15 -0.52
N GLY A 201 14.99 15.38 0.56
CA GLY A 201 16.04 14.48 1.05
C GLY A 201 16.03 13.15 0.30
N VAL A 202 17.17 12.48 0.21
CA VAL A 202 17.26 11.24 -0.59
C VAL A 202 16.53 10.03 0.01
N ASP A 203 16.16 10.12 1.29
CA ASP A 203 15.33 9.13 2.00
C ASP A 203 13.85 9.53 2.05
N ASP A 204 13.48 10.70 1.50
CA ASP A 204 12.07 11.08 1.38
C ASP A 204 11.39 10.14 0.38
N THR A 205 10.22 9.65 0.74
CA THR A 205 9.45 8.79 -0.16
C THR A 205 8.54 9.61 -1.06
N PHE A 206 8.30 9.10 -2.28
CA PHE A 206 7.38 9.74 -3.23
C PHE A 206 6.01 10.03 -2.61
N PHE A 207 5.53 9.15 -1.72
CA PHE A 207 4.21 9.28 -1.09
C PHE A 207 4.21 10.22 0.12
N GLU A 208 5.26 10.27 0.93
CA GLU A 208 5.40 11.26 2.01
C GLU A 208 5.45 12.69 1.47
N LEU A 209 5.91 12.86 0.23
CA LEU A 209 5.89 14.14 -0.48
C LEU A 209 4.52 14.49 -1.08
N GLY A 210 3.48 13.66 -0.86
CA GLY A 210 2.14 13.86 -1.44
C GLY A 210 2.00 13.30 -2.86
N GLY A 211 2.78 12.27 -3.20
CA GLY A 211 2.77 11.65 -4.52
C GLY A 211 1.43 11.04 -4.91
N ASN A 212 1.01 11.28 -6.16
CA ASN A 212 -0.16 10.67 -6.78
C ASN A 212 0.16 10.18 -8.20
N SER A 213 -0.79 9.52 -8.85
CA SER A 213 -0.60 8.94 -10.19
C SER A 213 -0.20 9.97 -11.26
N LEU A 214 -0.76 11.18 -11.22
CA LEU A 214 -0.42 12.25 -12.15
C LEU A 214 1.01 12.76 -11.93
N LEU A 215 1.39 12.96 -10.67
CA LEU A 215 2.76 13.34 -10.30
C LEU A 215 3.75 12.23 -10.66
N ALA A 216 3.38 10.96 -10.50
CA ALA A 216 4.21 9.82 -10.88
C ALA A 216 4.47 9.80 -12.39
N ILE A 217 3.42 9.99 -13.20
CA ILE A 217 3.54 10.06 -14.67
C ILE A 217 4.41 11.26 -15.09
N LYS A 218 4.17 12.44 -14.50
CA LYS A 218 4.98 13.65 -14.76
C LYS A 218 6.44 13.44 -14.40
N LEU A 219 6.70 12.90 -13.21
CA LEU A 219 8.04 12.66 -12.71
C LEU A 219 8.80 11.65 -13.58
N VAL A 220 8.19 10.51 -13.92
CA VAL A 220 8.79 9.51 -14.83
C VAL A 220 9.10 10.12 -16.20
N ALA A 221 8.17 10.91 -16.75
CA ALA A 221 8.38 11.58 -18.03
C ALA A 221 9.54 12.59 -17.99
N ARG A 222 9.68 13.37 -16.91
CA ARG A 222 10.79 14.32 -16.74
C ARG A 222 12.12 13.61 -16.50
N ILE A 223 12.17 12.58 -15.66
CA ILE A 223 13.39 11.79 -15.43
C ILE A 223 13.90 11.22 -16.76
N ARG A 224 13.00 10.69 -17.59
CA ARG A 224 13.35 10.20 -18.92
C ARG A 224 13.82 11.33 -19.86
N GLY A 225 13.12 12.45 -19.88
CA GLY A 225 13.41 13.57 -20.78
C GLY A 225 14.69 14.34 -20.43
N GLU A 226 14.98 14.49 -19.14
CA GLU A 226 16.05 15.36 -18.65
C GLU A 226 17.31 14.58 -18.25
N LEU A 227 17.15 13.38 -17.70
CA LEU A 227 18.28 12.54 -17.25
C LEU A 227 18.60 11.40 -18.22
N GLY A 228 17.74 11.14 -19.20
CA GLY A 228 17.90 10.02 -20.13
C GLY A 228 17.71 8.65 -19.45
N ILE A 229 17.19 8.61 -18.22
CA ILE A 229 17.00 7.39 -17.45
C ILE A 229 15.60 6.84 -17.73
N ASP A 230 15.52 5.63 -18.28
CA ASP A 230 14.23 4.97 -18.53
C ASP A 230 13.79 4.19 -17.28
N ILE A 231 12.95 4.82 -16.47
CA ILE A 231 12.32 4.18 -15.31
C ILE A 231 10.86 3.88 -15.60
N SER A 232 10.40 2.70 -15.17
CA SER A 232 8.97 2.39 -15.17
C SER A 232 8.29 2.97 -13.93
N ILE A 233 6.98 3.25 -14.00
CA ILE A 233 6.18 3.62 -12.82
C ILE A 233 6.28 2.56 -11.73
N ARG A 234 6.35 1.27 -12.11
CA ARG A 234 6.61 0.16 -11.20
C ARG A 234 7.91 0.38 -10.43
N THR A 235 9.00 0.72 -11.13
CA THR A 235 10.31 0.98 -10.53
C THR A 235 10.26 2.16 -9.57
N LEU A 236 9.56 3.25 -9.94
CA LEU A 236 9.37 4.40 -9.06
C LEU A 236 8.71 4.00 -7.73
N PHE A 237 7.65 3.19 -7.79
CA PHE A 237 6.98 2.71 -6.59
C PHE A 237 7.88 1.74 -5.81
N GLU A 238 8.40 0.70 -6.44
CA GLU A 238 9.28 -0.28 -5.77
C GLU A 238 10.53 0.34 -5.14
N ALA A 239 11.05 1.42 -5.71
CA ALA A 239 12.22 2.10 -5.20
C ALA A 239 11.94 2.87 -3.91
N GLN A 240 10.71 3.21 -3.53
CA GLN A 240 10.30 3.90 -2.30
C GLN A 240 10.96 5.28 -2.02
N THR A 241 12.28 5.44 -2.13
CA THR A 241 13.10 6.64 -1.88
C THR A 241 13.96 7.00 -3.10
N ILE A 242 14.47 8.24 -3.14
CA ILE A 242 15.37 8.70 -4.21
C ILE A 242 16.68 7.88 -4.24
N ALA A 243 17.27 7.57 -3.09
CA ALA A 243 18.52 6.79 -3.03
C ALA A 243 18.35 5.39 -3.64
N GLN A 244 17.24 4.73 -3.31
CA GLN A 244 16.89 3.44 -3.86
C GLN A 244 16.50 3.50 -5.36
N LEU A 245 15.94 4.62 -5.81
CA LEU A 245 15.65 4.85 -7.22
C LEU A 245 16.94 5.07 -8.02
N ALA A 246 17.86 5.85 -7.47
CA ALA A 246 19.19 6.10 -8.03
C ALA A 246 19.98 4.79 -8.20
N ALA A 247 19.91 3.89 -7.20
CA ALA A 247 20.55 2.57 -7.25
C ALA A 247 19.92 1.64 -8.30
N ARG A 248 18.61 1.75 -8.56
CA ARG A 248 17.90 0.92 -9.56
C ARG A 248 17.99 1.47 -10.97
N ALA A 249 18.29 2.76 -11.14
CA ALA A 249 18.43 3.41 -12.44
C ALA A 249 19.60 2.86 -13.29
N ASP A 250 20.60 2.21 -12.67
CA ASP A 250 21.71 1.55 -13.38
C ASP A 250 21.41 0.11 -13.78
N ALA A 251 20.35 -0.49 -13.23
CA ALA A 251 19.96 -1.84 -13.64
C ALA A 251 19.42 -1.74 -15.08
N PRO A 252 19.93 -2.55 -16.03
CA PRO A 252 19.37 -2.57 -17.38
C PRO A 252 17.87 -2.81 -17.24
N ALA A 253 17.05 -1.93 -17.85
CA ALA A 253 15.60 -1.98 -17.75
C ALA A 253 15.15 -3.43 -17.95
N ALA A 254 14.79 -4.09 -16.84
CA ALA A 254 14.42 -5.49 -16.83
C ALA A 254 13.01 -5.65 -17.37
N VAL A 255 12.79 -5.18 -18.60
CA VAL A 255 11.74 -5.68 -19.48
C VAL A 255 12.38 -6.78 -20.33
N ALA A 256 13.07 -7.73 -19.68
CA ALA A 256 13.21 -9.05 -20.27
C ALA A 256 11.80 -9.63 -20.29
N ARG A 257 11.04 -9.36 -21.36
CA ARG A 257 9.80 -10.06 -21.63
C ARG A 257 10.12 -11.55 -21.48
N PRO A 258 9.45 -12.29 -20.59
CA PRO A 258 9.79 -13.68 -20.36
C PRO A 258 9.74 -14.40 -21.71
N ARG A 259 10.80 -15.14 -22.04
CA ARG A 259 10.83 -15.93 -23.28
C ARG A 259 9.64 -16.87 -23.23
N LEU A 260 8.74 -16.75 -24.22
CA LEU A 260 7.62 -17.66 -24.35
C LEU A 260 8.19 -19.08 -24.50
N ARG A 261 7.86 -19.95 -23.54
CA ARG A 261 8.29 -21.34 -23.53
C ARG A 261 7.13 -22.17 -24.06
N ARG A 262 7.39 -23.00 -25.09
CA ARG A 262 6.38 -23.91 -25.62
C ARG A 262 6.05 -24.95 -24.53
N VAL A 263 4.78 -25.05 -24.16
CA VAL A 263 4.25 -26.08 -23.25
C VAL A 263 3.36 -27.04 -24.04
N THR A 264 3.22 -28.28 -23.58
CA THR A 264 2.21 -29.20 -24.10
C THR A 264 0.81 -28.74 -23.68
N GLU A 265 -0.25 -29.28 -24.29
CA GLU A 265 -1.66 -28.97 -23.91
C GLU A 265 -1.94 -29.23 -22.42
N GLU A 266 -1.14 -30.07 -21.75
CA GLU A 266 -1.20 -30.36 -20.31
C GLU A 266 -0.35 -29.42 -19.44
N GLY A 267 0.25 -28.37 -20.01
CA GLY A 267 1.04 -27.38 -19.27
C GLY A 267 2.44 -27.84 -18.82
N ARG A 268 2.93 -28.99 -19.33
CA ARG A 268 4.31 -29.43 -19.06
C ARG A 268 5.28 -28.76 -20.03
N ALA A 269 6.43 -28.35 -19.52
CA ALA A 269 7.49 -27.80 -20.36
C ALA A 269 8.03 -28.90 -21.29
N LEU A 270 8.11 -28.61 -22.59
CA LEU A 270 8.93 -29.41 -23.50
C LEU A 270 10.40 -29.15 -23.15
N GLU A 271 11.15 -30.23 -22.96
CA GLU A 271 12.62 -30.21 -22.85
C GLU A 271 13.27 -29.78 -24.16
#